data_AF-A0A9Q5GGD2-F1
#
_entry.id   AF-A0A9Q5GGD2-F1
#
_cell.length_a   1.000
_cell.length_b   1.000
_cell.length_c   1.000
_cell.angle_alpha   90.00
_cell.angle_beta   90.00
_cell.angle_gamma   90.00
#
_symmetry.space_group_name_H-M   'P 1'
#
loop_
_entity.id
_entity.type
_entity.pdbx_description
1 polymer ?
#
loop_
_entity_poly.entity_id
_entity_poly.type
_entity_poly.pdbx_seq_one_letter_code
_entity_poly.pdbx_strand_id
1 'polypeptide(L)'
;MLKEIHDKLIALTDEELSILNGENSVDRSIYTDYDEGEYLYFKVSERKNIQELLEKIIIELYTNSIMKKATIKLLVGLLLVELVKNSQDIETYSVDNYEKMLIIQSLKYIEEFYSTATLLEVSEKLNQPDYKLSKLIKKHTKMTFKELLQEKS
;
A
#
# COMPACT_ATOMS: atom_id res chain seq x y z
N MET A 1 -9.04 -24.68 26.32
CA MET A 1 -8.94 -24.83 24.86
C MET A 1 -9.23 -23.51 24.13
N LEU A 2 -10.46 -22.97 24.12
CA LEU A 2 -10.78 -21.72 23.39
C LEU A 2 -9.99 -20.49 23.89
N LYS A 3 -9.86 -20.35 25.21
CA LYS A 3 -9.08 -19.28 25.86
C LYS A 3 -7.59 -19.36 25.52
N GLU A 4 -7.05 -20.56 25.46
CA GLU A 4 -5.64 -20.79 25.15
C GLU A 4 -5.30 -20.48 23.68
N ILE A 5 -6.21 -20.81 22.76
CA ILE A 5 -6.10 -20.43 21.35
C ILE A 5 -6.19 -18.92 21.19
N HIS A 6 -7.14 -18.29 21.87
CA HIS A 6 -7.27 -16.84 21.92
C HIS A 6 -5.99 -16.16 22.42
N ASP A 7 -5.42 -16.65 23.53
CA ASP A 7 -4.20 -16.10 24.12
C ASP A 7 -2.99 -16.28 23.17
N LYS A 8 -2.91 -17.39 22.43
CA LYS A 8 -1.88 -17.62 21.40
C LYS A 8 -2.06 -16.73 20.16
N LEU A 9 -3.30 -16.41 19.77
CA LEU A 9 -3.58 -15.54 18.63
C LEU A 9 -3.34 -14.06 18.93
N ILE A 10 -3.46 -13.67 20.21
CA ILE A 10 -3.19 -12.31 20.69
C ILE A 10 -1.74 -12.16 21.16
N ALA A 11 -0.99 -13.25 21.29
CA ALA A 11 0.42 -13.21 21.61
C ALA A 11 1.13 -12.29 20.60
N LEU A 12 1.61 -11.18 21.14
CA LEU A 12 2.33 -10.16 20.39
C LEU A 12 3.75 -10.67 20.17
N THR A 13 4.27 -10.48 18.97
CA THR A 13 5.71 -10.69 18.73
C THR A 13 6.51 -9.68 19.54
N ASP A 14 7.79 -9.96 19.78
CA ASP A 14 8.69 -9.03 20.49
C ASP A 14 8.74 -7.65 19.79
N GLU A 15 8.61 -7.64 18.47
CA GLU A 15 8.51 -6.43 17.65
C GLU A 15 7.19 -5.67 17.88
N GLU A 16 6.05 -6.37 17.95
CA GLU A 16 4.76 -5.75 18.28
C GLU A 16 4.73 -5.20 19.73
N LEU A 17 5.39 -5.88 20.67
CA LEU A 17 5.57 -5.39 22.03
C LEU A 17 6.43 -4.12 22.06
N SER A 18 7.51 -4.10 21.27
CA SER A 18 8.40 -2.95 21.14
C SER A 18 7.66 -1.73 20.58
N ILE A 19 6.87 -1.92 19.52
CA ILE A 19 6.00 -0.87 18.93
C ILE A 19 4.99 -0.34 19.96
N LEU A 20 4.35 -1.21 20.74
CA LEU A 20 3.40 -0.79 21.78
C LEU A 20 4.05 -0.08 22.96
N ASN A 21 5.32 -0.36 23.24
CA ASN A 21 6.11 0.32 24.28
C ASN A 21 6.65 1.69 23.82
N GLY A 22 6.25 2.15 22.63
CA GLY A 22 6.59 3.48 22.12
C GLY A 22 7.88 3.51 21.31
N GLU A 23 8.50 2.37 21.02
CA GLU A 23 9.54 2.29 20.00
C GLU A 23 8.90 2.42 18.61
N ASN A 24 8.86 3.65 18.11
CA ASN A 24 8.33 3.94 16.77
C ASN A 24 9.38 3.72 15.65
N SER A 25 10.56 3.22 15.99
CA SER A 25 11.60 2.84 15.03
C SER A 25 11.42 1.38 14.65
N VAL A 26 10.64 1.13 13.60
CA VAL A 26 10.79 -0.11 12.83
C VAL A 26 12.20 -0.10 12.28
N ASP A 27 13.00 -1.13 12.54
CA ASP A 27 14.28 -1.29 11.86
C ASP A 27 13.99 -1.51 10.38
N ARG A 28 14.08 -0.45 9.59
CA ARG A 28 13.78 -0.52 8.16
C ARG A 28 14.88 -1.28 7.43
N SER A 29 16.09 -1.43 7.98
CA SER A 29 17.19 -2.11 7.30
C SER A 29 16.93 -3.61 7.08
N ILE A 30 16.13 -4.23 7.94
CA ILE A 30 15.73 -5.64 7.80
C ILE A 30 14.59 -5.86 6.80
N TYR A 31 13.83 -4.82 6.47
CA TYR A 31 12.69 -4.90 5.54
C TYR A 31 12.94 -4.19 4.21
N THR A 32 13.95 -3.32 4.14
CA THR A 32 14.19 -2.44 3.02
C THR A 32 15.68 -2.19 2.83
N ASP A 33 16.26 -2.77 1.78
CA ASP A 33 17.32 -2.10 1.01
C ASP A 33 16.58 -1.06 0.15
N TYR A 34 16.34 0.14 0.69
CA TYR A 34 15.61 1.18 -0.03
C TYR A 34 16.52 1.78 -1.12
N ASP A 35 16.48 1.20 -2.32
CA ASP A 35 16.58 2.00 -3.54
C ASP A 35 15.18 2.58 -3.80
N GLU A 36 15.05 3.90 -3.85
CA GLU A 36 13.78 4.61 -4.03
C GLU A 36 13.10 4.17 -5.35
N GLY A 37 12.16 3.23 -5.30
CA GLY A 37 11.35 2.88 -6.48
C GLY A 37 10.85 1.45 -6.58
N GLU A 38 11.24 0.54 -5.71
CA GLU A 38 10.79 -0.86 -5.83
C GLU A 38 9.42 -1.08 -5.18
N TYR A 39 8.44 -1.49 -5.98
CA TYR A 39 7.12 -1.94 -5.52
C TYR A 39 6.72 -3.21 -6.27
N LEU A 40 6.01 -4.10 -5.58
CA LEU A 40 5.49 -5.33 -6.18
C LEU A 40 4.09 -5.08 -6.73
N TYR A 41 3.95 -5.10 -8.05
CA TYR A 41 2.64 -5.04 -8.70
C TYR A 41 2.08 -6.44 -8.93
N PHE A 42 1.11 -6.83 -8.11
CA PHE A 42 0.40 -8.09 -8.25
C PHE A 42 -0.80 -7.91 -9.18
N LYS A 43 -0.79 -8.55 -10.36
CA LYS A 43 -1.90 -8.52 -11.34
C LYS A 43 -3.05 -9.45 -10.92
N VAL A 44 -3.69 -9.14 -9.81
CA VAL A 44 -4.70 -10.01 -9.17
C VAL A 44 -6.13 -9.49 -9.32
N SER A 45 -6.37 -8.56 -10.25
CA SER A 45 -7.71 -7.96 -10.45
C SER A 45 -8.78 -9.00 -10.76
N GLU A 46 -8.46 -10.09 -11.45
CA GLU A 46 -9.43 -11.14 -11.80
C GLU A 46 -9.50 -12.27 -10.75
N ARG A 47 -8.73 -12.17 -9.66
CA ARG A 47 -8.62 -13.21 -8.63
C ARG A 47 -9.68 -12.99 -7.56
N LYS A 48 -10.83 -13.64 -7.75
CA LYS A 48 -11.99 -13.51 -6.83
C LYS A 48 -11.65 -13.82 -5.36
N ASN A 49 -10.82 -14.84 -5.11
CA ASN A 49 -10.36 -15.20 -3.76
C ASN A 49 -9.65 -14.04 -3.04
N ILE A 50 -8.84 -13.26 -3.77
CA ILE A 50 -8.11 -12.11 -3.22
C ILE A 50 -9.07 -10.94 -2.96
N GLN A 51 -10.01 -10.68 -3.86
CA GLN A 51 -11.04 -9.66 -3.67
C GLN A 51 -11.92 -9.96 -2.44
N GLU A 52 -12.40 -11.20 -2.31
CA GLU A 52 -13.21 -11.65 -1.17
C GLU A 52 -12.43 -11.54 0.15
N LEU A 53 -11.11 -11.75 0.13
CA LEU A 53 -10.27 -11.61 1.29
C LEU A 53 -10.08 -10.15 1.71
N LEU A 54 -9.89 -9.25 0.74
CA LEU A 54 -9.87 -7.80 0.98
C LEU A 54 -11.21 -7.30 1.54
N GLU A 55 -12.33 -7.76 0.97
CA GLU A 55 -13.66 -7.40 1.46
C GLU A 55 -13.84 -7.83 2.93
N LYS A 56 -13.41 -9.03 3.29
CA LYS A 56 -13.43 -9.50 4.69
C LYS A 56 -12.59 -8.62 5.62
N ILE A 57 -11.41 -8.18 5.18
CA ILE A 57 -10.56 -7.27 5.95
C ILE A 57 -11.29 -5.93 6.16
N ILE A 58 -11.87 -5.37 5.10
CA ILE A 58 -12.62 -4.11 5.16
C ILE A 58 -13.79 -4.24 6.11
N ILE A 59 -14.60 -5.29 5.99
CA ILE A 59 -15.74 -5.53 6.89
C ILE A 59 -15.26 -5.60 8.34
N GLU A 60 -14.23 -6.40 8.62
CA GLU A 60 -13.69 -6.56 9.98
C GLU A 60 -13.19 -5.24 10.57
N LEU A 61 -12.63 -4.34 9.75
CA LEU A 61 -12.23 -2.99 10.16
C LEU A 61 -13.38 -2.13 10.69
N TYR A 62 -14.64 -2.42 10.33
CA TYR A 62 -15.83 -1.72 10.85
C TYR A 62 -16.58 -2.49 11.95
N THR A 63 -16.14 -3.70 12.29
CA THR A 63 -16.75 -4.45 13.39
C THR A 63 -16.29 -3.92 14.76
N ASN A 64 -17.15 -4.09 15.77
CA ASN A 64 -16.84 -3.85 17.19
C ASN A 64 -16.63 -5.19 17.91
N SER A 65 -15.71 -6.00 17.39
CA SER A 65 -15.32 -7.29 17.98
C SER A 65 -14.06 -7.14 18.85
N ILE A 66 -14.03 -7.81 20.00
CA ILE A 66 -12.81 -7.94 20.82
C ILE A 66 -11.70 -8.66 20.04
N MET A 67 -12.07 -9.53 19.09
CA MET A 67 -11.14 -10.28 18.24
C MET A 67 -10.66 -9.54 17.00
N LYS A 68 -11.20 -8.34 16.73
CA LYS A 68 -10.95 -7.58 15.50
C LYS A 68 -9.48 -7.53 15.08
N LYS A 69 -8.60 -7.17 16.02
CA LYS A 69 -7.15 -7.05 15.74
C LYS A 69 -6.53 -8.39 15.33
N ALA A 70 -6.86 -9.46 16.03
CA ALA A 70 -6.38 -10.81 15.72
C ALA A 70 -6.94 -11.30 14.38
N THR A 71 -8.23 -11.08 14.12
CA THR A 71 -8.88 -11.42 12.85
C THR A 71 -8.21 -10.71 11.68
N ILE A 72 -8.04 -9.37 11.76
CA ILE A 72 -7.38 -8.58 10.71
C ILE A 72 -5.95 -9.07 10.49
N LYS A 73 -5.18 -9.30 11.55
CA LYS A 73 -3.79 -9.78 11.44
C LYS A 73 -3.71 -11.12 10.71
N LEU A 74 -4.59 -12.07 11.03
CA LEU A 74 -4.66 -13.36 10.34
C LEU A 74 -5.11 -13.23 8.88
N LEU A 75 -6.10 -12.38 8.61
CA LEU A 75 -6.59 -12.14 7.24
C LEU A 75 -5.51 -11.49 6.37
N VAL A 76 -4.75 -10.52 6.91
CA VAL A 76 -3.62 -9.89 6.22
C VAL A 76 -2.50 -10.91 5.99
N GLY A 77 -2.19 -11.75 6.99
CA GLY A 77 -1.24 -12.86 6.81
C GLY A 77 -1.65 -13.80 5.68
N LEU A 78 -2.93 -14.17 5.60
CA LEU A 78 -3.47 -14.96 4.50
C LEU A 78 -3.40 -14.21 3.16
N LEU A 79 -3.64 -12.90 3.15
CA LEU A 79 -3.57 -12.09 1.94
C LEU A 79 -2.16 -12.07 1.37
N LEU A 80 -1.15 -11.88 2.21
CA LEU A 80 0.26 -11.94 1.80
C LEU A 80 0.61 -13.32 1.22
N VAL A 81 0.15 -14.41 1.86
CA VAL A 81 0.34 -15.77 1.35
C VAL A 81 -0.31 -15.95 -0.04
N GLU A 82 -1.54 -15.48 -0.21
CA GLU A 82 -2.25 -15.58 -1.49
C GLU A 82 -1.58 -14.72 -2.58
N LEU A 83 -1.08 -13.53 -2.25
CA LEU A 83 -0.32 -12.70 -3.18
C LEU A 83 0.99 -13.39 -3.62
N VAL A 84 1.75 -13.95 -2.68
CA VAL A 84 3.01 -14.68 -2.97
C VAL A 84 2.76 -15.98 -3.75
N LYS A 85 1.67 -16.69 -3.50
CA LYS A 85 1.31 -17.88 -4.31
C LYS A 85 1.03 -17.53 -5.77
N ASN A 86 0.52 -16.33 -6.01
CA ASN A 86 0.27 -15.82 -7.36
C ASN A 86 1.46 -14.99 -7.88
N SER A 87 2.67 -15.24 -7.36
CA SER A 87 3.89 -14.49 -7.69
C SER A 87 4.39 -14.67 -9.14
N GLN A 88 3.88 -15.68 -9.87
CA GLN A 88 4.14 -15.81 -11.31
C GLN A 88 3.60 -14.63 -12.12
N ASP A 89 2.71 -13.82 -11.53
CA ASP A 89 2.15 -12.58 -12.09
C ASP A 89 2.91 -11.30 -11.65
N ILE A 90 4.03 -11.44 -10.91
CA ILE A 90 4.89 -10.31 -10.52
C ILE A 90 5.76 -9.90 -11.70
N GLU A 91 5.32 -8.87 -12.44
CA GLU A 91 6.16 -8.22 -13.45
C GLU A 91 7.29 -7.46 -12.75
N THR A 92 8.46 -8.09 -12.70
CA THR A 92 9.71 -7.45 -12.29
C THR A 92 10.25 -6.70 -13.50
N TYR A 93 10.18 -5.36 -13.46
CA TYR A 93 10.72 -4.40 -14.44
C TYR A 93 10.24 -4.48 -15.90
N SER A 94 9.11 -3.84 -16.21
CA SER A 94 8.78 -3.36 -17.56
C SER A 94 8.78 -1.82 -17.60
N VAL A 95 8.95 -1.20 -18.78
CA VAL A 95 8.87 0.28 -18.96
C VAL A 95 7.53 0.84 -18.45
N ASP A 96 6.48 0.02 -18.54
CA ASP A 96 5.14 0.29 -18.01
C ASP A 96 5.12 0.39 -16.47
N ASN A 97 6.05 -0.26 -15.77
CA ASN A 97 6.22 -0.12 -14.33
C ASN A 97 6.88 1.21 -13.97
N TYR A 98 7.88 1.69 -14.69
CA TYR A 98 8.43 3.02 -14.38
C TYR A 98 7.36 4.12 -14.52
N GLU A 99 6.53 4.02 -15.56
CA GLU A 99 5.37 4.91 -15.71
C GLU A 99 4.41 4.81 -14.52
N LYS A 100 3.99 3.60 -14.13
CA LYS A 100 3.10 3.37 -12.98
C LYS A 100 3.72 3.84 -11.65
N MET A 101 5.01 3.64 -11.45
CA MET A 101 5.77 4.14 -10.30
C MET A 101 5.61 5.65 -10.15
N LEU A 102 5.86 6.38 -11.25
CA LEU A 102 5.72 7.82 -11.29
C LEU A 102 4.29 8.26 -10.96
N ILE A 103 3.28 7.52 -11.43
CA ILE A 103 1.88 7.80 -11.09
C ILE A 103 1.61 7.58 -9.60
N ILE A 104 2.01 6.44 -9.04
CA ILE A 104 1.79 6.11 -7.62
C ILE A 104 2.46 7.17 -6.73
N GLN A 105 3.72 7.53 -7.02
CA GLN A 105 4.41 8.57 -6.26
C GLN A 105 3.74 9.94 -6.42
N SER A 106 3.23 10.27 -7.62
CA SER A 106 2.48 11.51 -7.84
C SER A 106 1.18 11.56 -7.05
N LEU A 107 0.42 10.47 -7.01
CA LEU A 107 -0.84 10.37 -6.26
C LEU A 107 -0.59 10.45 -4.75
N LYS A 108 0.47 9.80 -4.26
CA LYS A 108 0.90 9.89 -2.86
C LYS A 108 1.28 11.33 -2.49
N TYR A 109 2.05 12.02 -3.32
CA TYR A 109 2.39 13.43 -3.11
C TYR A 109 1.13 14.33 -3.09
N ILE A 110 0.19 14.11 -4.00
CA ILE A 110 -1.11 14.83 -3.99
C ILE A 110 -1.84 14.58 -2.66
N GLU A 111 -1.85 13.35 -2.17
CA GLU A 111 -2.54 13.01 -0.92
C GLU A 111 -1.88 13.64 0.32
N GLU A 112 -0.55 13.62 0.40
CA GLU A 112 0.20 14.20 1.53
C GLU A 112 0.20 15.74 1.55
N PHE A 113 0.15 16.38 0.38
CA PHE A 113 0.32 17.82 0.23
C PHE A 113 -0.86 18.53 -0.49
N TYR A 114 -2.07 17.95 -0.51
CA TYR A 114 -3.19 18.38 -1.36
C TYR A 114 -3.49 19.90 -1.36
N SER A 115 -3.28 20.60 -0.24
CA SER A 115 -3.53 22.04 -0.10
C SER A 115 -2.44 22.93 -0.72
N THR A 116 -1.22 22.41 -0.89
CA THR A 116 -0.06 23.14 -1.43
C THR A 116 0.58 22.46 -2.64
N ALA A 117 0.06 21.30 -3.04
CA ALA A 117 0.67 20.44 -4.04
C ALA A 117 0.76 21.12 -5.41
N THR A 118 1.95 21.09 -5.99
CA THR A 118 2.18 21.59 -7.35
C THR A 118 2.79 20.52 -8.24
N LEU A 119 2.39 20.54 -9.52
CA LEU A 119 2.96 19.63 -10.51
C LEU A 119 4.48 19.86 -10.66
N LEU A 120 4.94 21.11 -10.54
CA LEU A 120 6.35 21.47 -10.64
C LEU A 120 7.16 20.76 -9.55
N GLU A 121 6.76 20.90 -8.29
CA GLU A 121 7.49 20.34 -7.15
C GLU A 121 7.59 18.80 -7.24
N VAL A 122 6.50 18.12 -7.58
CA VAL A 122 6.54 16.66 -7.74
C VAL A 122 7.34 16.22 -8.97
N SER A 123 7.33 17.01 -10.05
CA SER A 123 8.13 16.72 -11.24
C SER A 123 9.63 16.84 -10.95
N GLU A 124 10.03 17.83 -10.14
CA GLU A 124 11.40 17.99 -9.67
C GLU A 124 11.82 16.85 -8.74
N LYS A 125 10.97 16.47 -7.77
CA LYS A 125 11.22 15.33 -6.87
C LYS A 125 11.42 14.01 -7.64
N LEU A 126 10.65 13.81 -8.71
CA LEU A 126 10.72 12.59 -9.53
C LEU A 126 11.74 12.67 -10.68
N ASN A 127 12.52 13.76 -10.78
CA ASN A 127 13.46 14.02 -11.88
C ASN A 127 12.83 13.81 -13.26
N GLN A 128 11.58 14.26 -13.45
CA GLN A 128 10.86 14.18 -14.73
C GLN A 128 10.43 15.58 -15.18
N PRO A 129 10.39 15.86 -16.48
CA PRO A 129 9.76 17.08 -16.98
C PRO A 129 8.27 17.12 -16.62
N ASP A 130 7.80 18.26 -16.13
CA ASP A 130 6.41 18.53 -15.75
C ASP A 130 5.40 18.14 -16.84
N TYR A 131 5.70 18.44 -18.11
CA TYR A 131 4.84 18.09 -19.24
C TYR A 131 4.71 16.57 -19.43
N LYS A 132 5.79 15.82 -19.17
CA LYS A 132 5.84 14.37 -19.32
C LYS A 132 5.04 13.73 -18.20
N LEU A 133 5.25 14.19 -16.98
CA LEU A 133 4.52 13.73 -15.80
C LEU A 133 3.01 14.03 -15.91
N SER A 134 2.64 15.23 -16.38
CA SER A 134 1.25 15.62 -16.64
C SER A 134 0.55 14.69 -17.63
N LYS A 135 1.20 14.38 -18.76
CA LYS A 135 0.69 13.45 -19.76
C LYS A 135 0.51 12.04 -19.19
N LEU A 136 1.48 11.60 -18.40
CA LEU A 136 1.47 10.31 -17.71
C LEU A 136 0.26 10.22 -16.76
N ILE A 137 0.08 11.20 -15.89
CA ILE A 137 -1.06 11.26 -14.96
C ILE A 137 -2.37 11.18 -15.74
N LYS A 138 -2.56 12.05 -16.74
CA LYS A 138 -3.78 12.05 -17.54
C LYS A 138 -4.02 10.74 -18.30
N LYS A 139 -2.97 10.08 -18.79
CA LYS A 139 -3.05 8.79 -19.49
C LYS A 139 -3.61 7.69 -18.57
N HIS A 140 -3.11 7.60 -17.35
CA HIS A 140 -3.38 6.51 -16.41
C HIS A 140 -4.56 6.75 -15.47
N THR A 141 -4.78 7.98 -15.00
CA THR A 141 -5.89 8.31 -14.09
C THR A 141 -7.13 8.82 -14.82
N LYS A 142 -7.00 9.14 -16.12
CA LYS A 142 -8.01 9.88 -16.92
C LYS A 142 -8.32 11.29 -16.42
N MET A 143 -7.60 11.77 -15.41
CA MET A 143 -7.76 13.09 -14.79
C MET A 143 -6.45 13.87 -14.88
N THR A 144 -6.54 15.18 -14.95
CA THR A 144 -5.40 16.08 -14.83
C THR A 144 -4.96 16.22 -13.37
N PHE A 145 -3.72 16.65 -13.16
CA PHE A 145 -3.20 16.92 -11.80
C PHE A 145 -4.10 17.87 -11.00
N LYS A 146 -4.68 18.89 -11.65
CA LYS A 146 -5.59 19.84 -11.01
C LYS A 146 -6.94 19.22 -10.63
N GLU A 147 -7.50 18.38 -11.50
CA GLU A 147 -8.75 17.67 -11.21
C GLU A 147 -8.56 16.68 -10.04
N LEU A 148 -7.41 16.02 -9.96
CA LEU A 148 -7.06 15.15 -8.83
C LEU A 148 -6.95 15.90 -7.50
N LEU A 149 -6.47 17.15 -7.51
CA LEU A 149 -6.47 18.00 -6.31
C LEU A 149 -7.88 18.42 -5.89
N GLN A 150 -8.76 18.70 -6.85
CA GLN A 150 -10.13 19.11 -6.60
C GLN A 150 -10.99 17.99 -5.97
N GLU A 151 -10.75 16.72 -6.34
CA GLU A 151 -11.40 15.56 -5.70
C GLU A 151 -11.05 15.40 -4.21
N LYS A 152 -9.88 15.89 -3.79
CA LYS A 152 -9.41 15.80 -2.40
C LYS A 152 -9.80 17.04 -1.56
N SER A 153 -10.37 18.07 -2.19
CA SER A 153 -10.73 19.36 -1.58
C SER A 153 -12.12 19.38 -0.96
#